data_AF-A0A9E5TNJ8-F1
#
_entry.id   AF-A0A9E5TNJ8-F1
#
_cell.length_a   1.000
_cell.length_b   1.000
_cell.length_c   1.000
_cell.angle_alpha   90.00
_cell.angle_beta   90.00
_cell.angle_gamma   90.00
#
_symmetry.space_group_name_H-M   'P 1'
#
loop_
_entity.id
_entity.type
_entity.pdbx_description
1 polymer ?
#
loop_
_entity_poly.entity_id
_entity_poly.type
_entity_poly.pdbx_seq_one_letter_code
_entity_poly.pdbx_strand_id
1 'polypeptide(L)'
;MKLLRESGIDFDRVDYTVHPLSRRKLGQLVKKMGVAPRELLRTRERVYRDLNLGRSGIEDSEILDAIVEHPELLQRPIVERGDRALLARPAERVREIL
;
A
#
# COMPACT_ATOMS: atom_id res chain seq x y z
N MET A 1 -9.62 -2.48 -11.53
CA MET A 1 -9.98 -3.89 -11.81
C MET A 1 -10.25 -4.18 -13.28
N LYS A 2 -10.80 -3.26 -14.09
CA LYS A 2 -10.96 -3.47 -15.55
C LYS A 2 -9.61 -3.46 -16.30
N LEU A 3 -8.74 -2.51 -15.96
CA LEU A 3 -7.47 -2.26 -16.65
C LEU A 3 -6.46 -3.43 -16.66
N LEU A 4 -6.32 -4.18 -15.57
CA LEU A 4 -5.40 -5.34 -15.51
C LEU A 4 -5.96 -6.54 -16.28
N ARG A 5 -7.27 -6.78 -16.21
CA ARG A 5 -7.91 -7.86 -16.98
C ARG A 5 -7.88 -7.59 -18.48
N GLU A 6 -8.01 -6.34 -18.89
CA GLU A 6 -7.92 -5.92 -20.30
C GLU A 6 -6.48 -5.97 -20.83
N SER A 7 -5.46 -5.95 -19.95
CA SER A 7 -4.04 -6.02 -20.35
C SER A 7 -3.55 -7.43 -20.72
N GLY A 8 -4.33 -8.49 -20.43
CA GLY A 8 -3.95 -9.88 -20.70
C GLY A 8 -2.76 -10.39 -19.86
N ILE A 9 -2.33 -9.63 -18.85
CA ILE A 9 -1.22 -9.99 -17.96
C ILE A 9 -1.77 -10.80 -16.79
N ASP A 10 -1.21 -11.99 -16.56
CA ASP A 10 -1.49 -12.76 -15.35
C ASP A 10 -0.96 -12.03 -14.12
N PHE A 11 -1.81 -11.90 -13.10
CA PHE A 11 -1.45 -11.28 -11.84
C PHE A 11 -2.08 -12.01 -10.66
N ASP A 12 -1.33 -12.09 -9.56
CA ASP A 12 -1.86 -12.58 -8.30
C ASP A 12 -2.62 -11.47 -7.57
N ARG A 13 -3.88 -11.76 -7.22
CA ARG A 13 -4.68 -10.86 -6.39
C ARG A 13 -4.46 -11.20 -4.92
N VAL A 14 -3.75 -10.33 -4.21
CA VAL A 14 -3.62 -10.43 -2.75
C VAL A 14 -4.70 -9.60 -2.07
N ASP A 15 -5.59 -10.26 -1.32
CA ASP A 15 -6.51 -9.57 -0.43
C ASP A 15 -5.89 -9.34 0.94
N TYR A 16 -5.20 -8.22 1.09
CA TYR A 16 -4.51 -7.88 2.34
C TYR A 16 -5.46 -7.65 3.53
N THR A 17 -6.78 -7.49 3.30
CA THR A 17 -7.75 -7.37 4.40
C THR A 17 -8.02 -8.73 5.04
N VAL A 18 -7.93 -9.81 4.26
CA VAL A 18 -8.07 -11.19 4.75
C VAL A 18 -6.70 -11.78 5.14
N HIS A 19 -5.66 -11.42 4.39
CA HIS A 19 -4.28 -11.87 4.61
C HIS A 19 -3.36 -10.66 4.78
N PRO A 20 -3.27 -10.09 6.00
CA PRO A 20 -2.44 -8.92 6.29
C PRO A 20 -1.01 -9.10 5.78
N LEU A 21 -0.47 -8.02 5.19
CA LEU A 21 0.93 -8.02 4.78
C LEU A 21 1.82 -7.94 6.01
N SER A 22 2.86 -8.76 6.07
CA SER A 22 3.87 -8.65 7.12
C SER A 22 4.60 -7.31 7.06
N ARG A 23 5.10 -6.84 8.21
CA ARG A 23 5.96 -5.65 8.30
C ARG A 23 7.13 -5.68 7.31
N ARG A 24 7.76 -6.86 7.17
CA ARG A 24 8.85 -7.09 6.20
C ARG A 24 8.40 -6.83 4.77
N LYS A 25 7.21 -7.32 4.39
CA LYS A 25 6.66 -7.13 3.05
C LYS A 25 6.30 -5.66 2.78
N LEU A 26 5.71 -4.97 3.76
CA LEU A 26 5.43 -3.53 3.64
C LEU A 26 6.72 -2.72 3.46
N GLY A 27 7.76 -3.00 4.26
CA GLY A 27 9.06 -2.33 4.11
C GLY A 27 9.69 -2.59 2.73
N GLN A 28 9.56 -3.80 2.18
CA GLN A 28 9.98 -4.10 0.81
C GLN A 28 9.21 -3.27 -0.22
N LEU A 29 7.88 -3.18 -0.09
CA LEU A 29 7.05 -2.40 -0.99
C LEU A 29 7.44 -0.91 -0.95
N VAL A 30 7.57 -0.33 0.24
CA VAL A 30 8.01 1.06 0.45
C VAL A 30 9.33 1.32 -0.28
N LYS A 31 10.32 0.45 -0.08
CA LYS A 31 11.63 0.56 -0.74
C LYS A 31 11.53 0.46 -2.26
N LYS A 32 10.71 -0.46 -2.79
CA LYS A 32 10.50 -0.64 -4.23
C LYS A 32 9.73 0.52 -4.89
N MET A 33 8.83 1.17 -4.14
CA MET A 33 8.08 2.35 -4.59
C MET A 33 8.89 3.64 -4.48
N GLY A 34 9.89 3.69 -3.60
CA GLY A 34 10.65 4.92 -3.33
C GLY A 34 9.83 6.00 -2.62
N VAL A 35 8.79 5.59 -1.88
CA VAL A 35 7.86 6.48 -1.15
C VAL A 35 8.08 6.35 0.35
N ALA A 36 7.61 7.32 1.14
CA ALA A 36 7.59 7.17 2.59
C ALA A 36 6.43 6.24 3.03
N PRO A 37 6.55 5.46 4.12
CA PRO A 37 5.44 4.70 4.70
C PRO A 37 4.18 5.53 4.96
N ARG A 38 4.33 6.82 5.31
CA ARG A 38 3.22 7.77 5.44
C ARG A 38 2.35 7.87 4.19
N GLU A 39 2.95 7.76 3.00
CA GLU A 39 2.23 7.82 1.73
C GLU A 39 1.35 6.59 1.50
N LEU A 40 1.58 5.50 2.25
CA LEU A 40 0.72 4.32 2.21
C LEU A 40 -0.52 4.45 3.07
N LEU A 41 -0.63 5.47 3.93
CA LEU A 41 -1.78 5.64 4.80
C LEU A 41 -2.98 6.22 4.07
N ARG A 42 -4.15 5.62 4.27
CA ARG A 42 -5.45 6.19 3.91
C ARG A 42 -5.88 7.15 5.00
N THR A 43 -5.49 8.41 4.83
CA THR A 43 -5.79 9.50 5.78
C THR A 43 -7.28 9.77 6.01
N ARG A 44 -8.16 9.24 5.13
CA ARG A 44 -9.62 9.37 5.25
C ARG A 44 -10.28 8.29 6.10
N GLU A 45 -9.57 7.20 6.43
CA GLU A 45 -10.14 6.15 7.27
C GLU A 45 -10.31 6.63 8.71
N ARG A 46 -11.30 6.09 9.40
CA ARG A 46 -11.55 6.46 10.80
C ARG A 46 -10.37 6.07 11.69
N VAL A 47 -9.83 4.87 11.48
CA VAL A 47 -8.68 4.34 12.25
C VAL A 47 -7.45 5.26 12.17
N TYR A 48 -7.22 5.93 11.03
CA TYR A 48 -6.11 6.90 10.92
C TYR A 48 -6.25 8.05 11.92
N ARG A 49 -7.48 8.55 12.12
CA ARG A 49 -7.79 9.62 13.08
C ARG A 49 -7.80 9.10 14.51
N ASP A 50 -8.40 7.94 14.74
CA ASP A 50 -8.50 7.32 16.07
C ASP A 50 -7.11 7.01 16.65
N LEU A 51 -6.17 6.57 15.80
CA LEU A 51 -4.77 6.31 16.16
C LEU A 51 -3.87 7.56 16.11
N ASN A 52 -4.41 8.71 15.72
CA ASN A 52 -3.68 9.97 15.59
C ASN A 52 -2.39 9.87 14.74
N LEU A 53 -2.43 9.09 13.65
CA LEU A 53 -1.25 8.82 12.80
C LEU A 53 -0.78 10.04 11.99
N GLY A 54 -1.53 11.14 12.04
CA GLY A 54 -1.14 12.42 11.43
C GLY A 54 -0.26 13.30 12.33
N ARG A 55 0.02 12.89 13.57
CA ARG A 55 0.81 13.70 14.51
C ARG A 55 2.26 13.86 14.04
N SER A 56 2.86 15.01 14.35
CA SER A 56 4.30 15.20 14.17
C SER A 56 5.09 14.23 15.06
N GLY A 57 6.21 13.72 14.57
CA GLY A 57 7.09 12.82 15.31
C GLY A 57 6.67 11.34 15.33
N ILE A 58 5.66 10.91 14.55
CA ILE A 58 5.42 9.48 14.33
C ILE A 58 6.48 8.89 13.40
N GLU A 59 7.13 7.83 13.83
CA GLU A 59 8.19 7.18 13.09
C GLU A 59 7.63 6.26 11.99
N ASP A 60 8.40 6.10 10.92
CA ASP A 60 8.08 5.20 9.81
C ASP A 60 7.83 3.77 10.26
N SER A 61 8.54 3.31 11.30
CA SER A 61 8.32 2.03 11.94
C SER A 61 6.92 1.89 12.55
N GLU A 62 6.45 2.91 13.26
CA GLU A 62 5.13 2.89 13.92
C GLU A 62 4.01 2.86 12.88
N ILE A 63 4.21 3.55 11.75
CA ILE A 63 3.27 3.56 10.63
C ILE A 63 3.15 2.17 10.01
N LEU A 64 4.28 1.49 9.79
CA LEU A 64 4.29 0.14 9.26
C LEU A 64 3.60 -0.83 10.22
N ASP A 65 3.83 -0.71 11.53
CA ASP A 65 3.15 -1.53 12.54
C ASP A 65 1.65 -1.28 12.55
N ALA A 66 1.23 -0.02 12.52
CA ALA A 66 -0.19 0.34 12.44
C ALA A 66 -0.86 -0.25 11.19
N ILE A 67 -0.18 -0.30 10.04
CA ILE A 67 -0.72 -0.93 8.83
C ILE A 67 -0.83 -2.45 8.97
N VAL A 68 0.10 -3.10 9.66
CA VAL A 68 0.03 -4.55 9.93
C VAL A 68 -1.17 -4.87 10.83
N GLU A 69 -1.37 -4.08 11.88
CA GLU A 69 -2.49 -4.24 12.83
C GLU A 69 -3.83 -3.84 12.21
N HIS A 70 -3.82 -2.81 11.36
CA HIS A 70 -5.00 -2.26 10.70
C HIS A 70 -4.79 -2.18 9.18
N PRO A 71 -4.96 -3.30 8.45
CA PRO A 71 -4.73 -3.33 7.01
C PRO A 71 -5.60 -2.35 6.21
N GLU A 72 -6.75 -1.94 6.75
CA GLU A 72 -7.62 -0.90 6.18
C GLU A 72 -6.92 0.46 6.01
N LEU A 73 -5.86 0.73 6.77
CA LEU A 73 -5.02 1.92 6.61
C LEU A 73 -4.24 1.91 5.30
N LEU A 74 -4.03 0.76 4.66
CA LEU A 74 -3.22 0.65 3.45
C LEU A 74 -3.93 1.24 2.22
N GLN A 75 -3.26 2.17 1.52
CA GLN A 75 -3.77 2.72 0.26
C GLN A 75 -3.83 1.64 -0.83
N ARG A 76 -4.85 1.79 -1.69
CA ARG A 76 -5.13 0.91 -2.83
C ARG A 76 -5.32 1.71 -4.12
N PRO A 77 -5.02 1.13 -5.30
CA PRO A 77 -4.31 -0.13 -5.52
C PRO A 77 -2.78 0.00 -5.38
N ILE A 78 -2.13 -1.05 -4.85
CA ILE A 78 -0.67 -1.24 -4.92
C ILE A 78 -0.41 -2.36 -5.92
N VAL A 79 0.53 -2.14 -6.83
CA VAL A 79 0.95 -3.13 -7.82
C VAL A 79 2.43 -3.40 -7.62
N GLU A 80 2.83 -4.66 -7.59
CA GLU A 80 4.21 -5.08 -7.49
C GLU A 80 4.54 -5.95 -8.70
N ARG A 81 5.69 -5.70 -9.34
CA ARG A 81 6.18 -6.47 -10.48
C ARG A 81 7.70 -6.60 -10.39
N GLY A 82 8.18 -7.81 -10.09
CA GLY A 82 9.60 -8.07 -9.87
C GLY A 82 10.15 -7.15 -8.77
N ASP A 83 11.19 -6.38 -9.10
CA ASP A 83 11.85 -5.45 -8.17
C ASP A 83 11.21 -4.05 -8.11
N ARG A 84 10.09 -3.83 -8.82
CA ARG A 84 9.37 -2.56 -8.82
C ARG A 84 8.04 -2.70 -8.10
N ALA A 85 7.60 -1.64 -7.44
CA ALA A 85 6.26 -1.52 -6.90
C ALA A 85 5.74 -0.11 -7.15
N LEU A 86 4.43 0.04 -7.22
CA LEU A 86 3.76 1.31 -7.49
C LEU A 86 2.47 1.42 -6.67
N LEU A 87 2.36 2.53 -5.94
CA LEU A 87 1.09 2.98 -5.41
C LEU A 87 0.31 3.68 -6.53
N ALA A 88 -0.59 2.94 -7.18
CA ALA A 88 -1.31 3.41 -8.35
C ALA A 88 -2.52 4.26 -7.93
N ARG A 89 -2.23 5.50 -7.54
CA ARG A 89 -3.21 6.55 -7.24
C ARG A 89 -2.99 7.72 -8.22
N PRO A 90 -3.86 7.93 -9.23
CA PRO A 90 -5.08 7.16 -9.57
C PRO A 90 -4.77 5.76 -10.14
N ALA A 91 -5.79 4.89 -10.21
CA ALA A 91 -5.65 3.49 -10.65
C ALA A 91 -5.14 3.34 -12.09
N GLU A 92 -5.17 4.39 -12.90
CA GLU A 92 -4.60 4.42 -14.26
C GLU A 92 -3.08 4.33 -14.27
N ARG A 93 -2.42 4.77 -13.18
CA ARG A 93 -0.97 4.71 -13.02
C ARG A 93 -0.41 3.29 -13.08
N VAL A 94 -1.25 2.26 -12.92
CA VAL A 94 -0.84 0.86 -13.13
C VAL A 94 -0.14 0.67 -14.48
N ARG A 95 -0.49 1.45 -15.53
CA ARG A 95 0.20 1.40 -16.83
C ARG A 95 1.70 1.73 -16.76
N GLU A 96 2.17 2.45 -15.74
CA GLU A 96 3.59 2.80 -15.55
C GLU A 96 4.47 1.59 -15.14
N ILE A 97 3.83 0.49 -14.70
CA ILE A 97 4.51 -0.73 -14.21
C ILE A 97 4.19 -1.99 -15.06
N LEU A 98 3.21 -1.94 -15.96
CA LEU A 98 2.94 -2.98 -16.98
C LEU A 98 4.00 -2.97 -18.09
#